data_AF-A0A7C2RCU6-F1
#
_entry.id   AF-A0A7C2RCU6-F1
#
_cell.length_a   1.000
_cell.length_b   1.000
_cell.length_c   1.000
_cell.angle_alpha   90.00
_cell.angle_beta   90.00
_cell.angle_gamma   90.00
#
_symmetry.space_group_name_H-M   'P 1'
#
loop_
_entity.id
_entity.type
_entity.pdbx_description
1 polymer ?
#
loop_
_entity_poly.entity_id
_entity_poly.type
_entity_poly.pdbx_seq_one_letter_code
_entity_poly.pdbx_strand_id
1 'polypeptide(L)'
;MESLQILAGIAVIVLTFLDFFHTTLSGNGFGFISRELNRLLNRLIIQNRDRTIFRYSGLTHLLVTTFVWLALLFCGTFLIFTAGENMVVNSTTYLPATSSERFYFTSYVLSTLGIGNMIPGSETSEI
;
A
#
# COMPACT_ATOMS: atom_id res chain seq x y z
N MET A 1 -14.77 -15.96 -6.46
CA MET A 1 -13.35 -15.72 -6.16
C MET A 1 -13.09 -14.23 -5.98
N GLU A 2 -13.68 -13.39 -6.82
CA GLU A 2 -13.58 -11.92 -6.75
C GLU A 2 -13.85 -11.36 -5.34
N SER A 3 -14.96 -11.75 -4.70
CA SER A 3 -15.31 -11.26 -3.35
C SER A 3 -14.25 -11.57 -2.28
N LEU A 4 -13.57 -12.71 -2.39
CA LEU A 4 -12.51 -13.08 -1.46
C LEU A 4 -11.27 -12.19 -1.65
N GLN A 5 -10.91 -11.88 -2.89
CA GLN A 5 -9.81 -10.96 -3.20
C GLN A 5 -10.11 -9.53 -2.75
N ILE A 6 -11.35 -9.07 -2.96
CA ILE A 6 -11.80 -7.76 -2.47
C ILE A 6 -11.71 -7.70 -0.94
N LEU A 7 -12.25 -8.71 -0.24
CA LEU A 7 -12.16 -8.78 1.22
C LEU A 7 -10.72 -8.82 1.71
N ALA A 8 -9.83 -9.55 1.03
CA ALA A 8 -8.41 -9.57 1.36
C ALA A 8 -7.76 -8.19 1.15
N GLY A 9 -8.05 -7.50 0.05
CA GLY A 9 -7.55 -6.15 -0.21
C GLY A 9 -8.04 -5.14 0.83
N ILE A 10 -9.33 -5.17 1.18
CA ILE A 10 -9.92 -4.36 2.25
C ILE A 10 -9.23 -4.66 3.59
N ALA A 11 -9.04 -5.94 3.93
CA ALA A 11 -8.37 -6.33 5.16
C ALA A 11 -6.93 -5.78 5.21
N VAL A 12 -6.16 -5.85 4.12
CA VAL A 12 -4.82 -5.26 4.04
C VAL A 12 -4.87 -3.75 4.28
N ILE A 13 -5.79 -3.03 3.64
CA ILE A 13 -5.96 -1.57 3.81
C ILE A 13 -6.31 -1.23 5.26
N VAL A 14 -7.31 -1.90 5.84
CA VAL A 14 -7.76 -1.65 7.21
C VAL A 14 -6.66 -1.95 8.22
N LEU A 15 -5.97 -3.10 8.10
CA LEU A 15 -4.84 -3.43 8.98
C LEU A 15 -3.70 -2.43 8.85
N THR A 16 -3.43 -1.93 7.65
CA THR A 16 -2.42 -0.89 7.42
C THR A 16 -2.80 0.41 8.13
N PHE A 17 -4.06 0.86 8.02
CA PHE A 17 -4.54 2.05 8.75
C PHE A 17 -4.53 1.85 10.26
N LEU A 18 -4.95 0.69 10.76
CA LEU A 18 -4.89 0.40 12.19
C LEU A 18 -3.45 0.47 12.72
N ASP A 19 -2.49 -0.09 11.98
CA ASP A 19 -1.08 -0.01 12.34
C ASP A 19 -0.53 1.43 12.27
N PHE A 20 -0.88 2.17 11.21
CA PHE A 20 -0.51 3.57 11.02
C PHE A 20 -1.01 4.44 12.16
N PHE A 21 -2.32 4.42 12.44
CA PHE A 21 -2.92 5.24 13.48
C PHE A 21 -2.43 4.83 14.88
N HIS A 22 -2.27 3.53 15.15
CA HIS A 22 -1.72 3.10 16.42
C HIS A 22 -0.29 3.59 16.60
N THR A 23 0.56 3.45 15.59
CA THR A 23 1.97 3.85 15.66
C THR A 23 2.16 5.36 15.78
N THR A 24 1.30 6.15 15.14
CA THR A 24 1.43 7.61 15.07
C THR A 24 0.66 8.35 16.16
N LEU A 25 -0.54 7.88 16.53
CA LEU A 25 -1.46 8.60 17.41
C LEU A 25 -1.62 8.01 18.81
N SER A 26 -1.30 6.71 19.02
CA SER A 26 -1.63 6.08 20.31
C SER A 26 -0.76 6.54 21.48
N GLY A 27 0.45 7.05 21.22
CA GLY A 27 1.47 7.30 22.25
C GLY A 27 1.98 6.03 22.96
N ASN A 28 1.41 4.85 22.69
CA ASN A 28 1.74 3.56 23.30
C ASN A 28 2.79 2.76 22.50
N GLY A 29 3.52 3.43 21.62
CA GLY A 29 4.54 2.84 20.76
C GLY A 29 4.01 2.25 19.45
N PHE A 30 4.74 1.28 18.90
CA PHE A 30 4.51 0.77 17.55
C PHE A 30 3.36 -0.25 17.47
N GLY A 31 2.55 -0.15 16.41
CA GLY A 31 1.64 -1.20 15.98
C GLY A 31 2.38 -2.49 15.59
N PHE A 32 1.64 -3.56 15.29
CA PHE A 32 2.23 -4.88 15.01
C PHE A 32 3.22 -4.89 13.84
N ILE A 33 2.83 -4.30 12.69
CA ILE A 33 3.64 -4.28 11.46
C ILE A 33 4.85 -3.40 11.69
N SER A 34 4.62 -2.18 12.18
CA SER A 34 5.68 -1.23 12.48
C SER A 34 6.69 -1.79 13.48
N ARG A 35 6.25 -2.48 14.53
CA ARG A 35 7.13 -3.07 15.54
C ARG A 35 8.05 -4.12 14.94
N GLU A 36 7.52 -5.03 14.12
CA GLU A 36 8.34 -6.10 13.55
C GLU A 36 9.31 -5.57 12.51
N LEU A 37 8.87 -4.61 11.69
CA LEU A 37 9.72 -3.91 10.74
C LEU A 37 10.87 -3.16 11.45
N ASN A 38 10.57 -2.42 12.51
CA ASN A 38 11.59 -1.69 13.27
C ASN A 38 12.57 -2.63 13.96
N ARG A 39 12.12 -3.79 14.46
CA ARG A 39 13.02 -4.82 15.01
C ARG A 39 13.98 -5.37 13.96
N LEU A 40 13.49 -5.65 12.75
CA LEU A 40 14.31 -6.13 11.64
C LEU A 40 15.34 -5.07 11.23
N LEU A 41 14.89 -3.83 11.03
CA LEU A 41 15.77 -2.71 10.67
C LEU A 41 16.85 -2.48 11.72
N ASN A 42 16.48 -2.50 13.01
CA ASN A 42 17.44 -2.34 14.09
C ASN A 42 18.49 -3.46 14.09
N ARG A 43 18.11 -4.72 13.84
CA ARG A 43 19.08 -5.83 13.72
C ARG A 43 20.05 -5.59 12.57
N LEU A 44 19.56 -5.18 11.40
CA LEU A 44 20.41 -4.91 10.23
C LEU A 44 21.35 -3.72 10.45
N ILE A 45 20.87 -2.64 11.07
CA ILE A 45 21.65 -1.44 11.35
C ILE A 45 22.76 -1.73 12.37
N ILE A 46 22.45 -2.45 13.46
CA ILE A 46 23.43 -2.80 14.50
C ILE A 46 24.51 -3.73 13.95
N GLN A 47 24.16 -4.67 13.07
CA GLN A 47 25.12 -5.58 12.44
C GLN A 47 26.13 -4.85 11.54
N ASN A 48 25.72 -3.75 10.91
CA ASN A 48 26.55 -3.05 9.93
C ASN A 48 27.72 -2.26 10.58
N ARG A 49 27.71 -2.01 11.91
CA ARG A 49 28.72 -1.27 12.72
C ARG A 49 29.19 0.10 12.16
N ASP A 50 28.64 0.56 11.04
CA ASP A 50 28.96 1.84 10.42
C ASP A 50 28.33 2.98 11.20
N ARG A 51 29.18 3.91 11.66
CA ARG A 51 28.76 5.10 12.43
C ARG A 51 27.86 6.02 11.62
N THR A 52 28.01 6.05 10.30
CA THR A 52 27.21 6.89 9.40
C THR A 52 25.78 6.38 9.32
N ILE A 53 25.61 5.06 9.15
CA ILE A 53 24.29 4.42 9.11
C ILE A 53 23.58 4.56 10.46
N PHE A 54 24.32 4.38 11.55
CA PHE A 54 23.77 4.55 12.89
C PHE A 54 23.27 5.98 13.15
N ARG A 55 24.00 7.00 12.64
CA ARG A 55 23.60 8.41 12.74
C ARG A 55 22.24 8.70 12.11
N TYR A 56 21.91 8.04 11.01
CA TYR A 56 20.64 8.21 10.30
C TYR A 56 19.58 7.17 10.66
N SER A 57 19.85 6.30 11.65
CA SER A 57 18.98 5.19 12.01
C SER A 57 17.53 5.62 12.23
N GLY A 58 17.28 6.67 13.01
CA GLY A 58 15.91 7.17 13.24
C GLY A 58 15.19 7.59 11.95
N LEU A 59 15.88 8.32 11.06
CA LEU A 59 15.33 8.72 9.77
C LEU A 59 15.06 7.51 8.87
N THR A 60 15.97 6.53 8.85
CA THR A 60 15.79 5.29 8.09
C THR A 60 14.57 4.50 8.55
N HIS A 61 14.38 4.36 9.87
CA HIS A 61 13.19 3.69 10.41
C HIS A 61 11.90 4.38 9.98
N LEU A 62 11.86 5.72 10.05
CA LEU A 62 10.70 6.51 9.63
C LEU A 62 10.41 6.33 8.14
N LEU A 63 11.41 6.53 7.28
CA LEU A 63 11.24 6.42 5.82
C LEU A 63 10.82 5.01 5.40
N VAL A 64 11.44 3.98 5.95
CA VAL A 64 11.09 2.59 5.60
C VAL A 64 9.70 2.22 6.12
N THR A 65 9.34 2.64 7.34
CA THR A 65 7.99 2.38 7.89
C THR A 65 6.91 3.05 7.02
N THR A 66 7.11 4.32 6.67
CA THR A 66 6.20 5.04 5.77
C THR A 66 6.11 4.37 4.40
N PHE A 67 7.25 3.97 3.82
CA PHE A 67 7.27 3.28 2.54
C PHE A 67 6.51 1.95 2.58
N VAL A 68 6.67 1.17 3.66
CA VAL A 68 5.95 -0.11 3.83
C VAL A 68 4.44 0.12 3.93
N TRP A 69 3.98 1.14 4.67
CA TRP A 69 2.56 1.47 4.70
C TRP A 69 2.03 1.86 3.32
N LEU A 70 2.74 2.69 2.56
CA LEU A 70 2.35 3.04 1.18
C LEU A 70 2.32 1.82 0.26
N ALA A 71 3.30 0.92 0.38
CA ALA A 71 3.36 -0.32 -0.40
C ALA A 71 2.22 -1.29 -0.03
N LEU A 72 1.83 -1.37 1.25
CA LEU A 72 0.70 -2.18 1.69
C LEU A 72 -0.63 -1.59 1.23
N LEU A 73 -0.81 -0.27 1.31
CA LEU A 73 -1.97 0.41 0.73
C LEU A 73 -2.07 0.13 -0.76
N PHE A 74 -0.96 0.28 -1.50
CA PHE A 74 -0.87 -0.06 -2.91
C PHE A 74 -1.27 -1.51 -3.18
N CYS A 75 -0.70 -2.46 -2.45
CA CYS A 75 -1.00 -3.87 -2.61
C CYS A 75 -2.48 -4.18 -2.34
N GLY A 76 -3.05 -3.63 -1.25
CA GLY A 76 -4.45 -3.81 -0.91
C GLY A 76 -5.40 -3.26 -1.98
N THR A 77 -5.13 -2.05 -2.50
CA THR A 77 -5.93 -1.48 -3.58
C THR A 77 -5.74 -2.21 -4.91
N PHE A 78 -4.52 -2.65 -5.23
CA PHE A 78 -4.23 -3.41 -6.44
C PHE A 78 -4.93 -4.77 -6.42
N LEU A 79 -4.99 -5.44 -5.25
CA LEU A 79 -5.76 -6.68 -5.06
C LEU A 79 -7.26 -6.48 -5.36
N ILE A 80 -7.84 -5.34 -4.96
CA ILE A 80 -9.24 -5.02 -5.26
C ILE A 80 -9.42 -4.80 -6.77
N PHE A 81 -8.59 -3.97 -7.40
CA PHE A 81 -8.70 -3.67 -8.83
C PHE A 81 -8.34 -4.85 -9.74
N THR A 82 -7.72 -5.89 -9.20
CA THR A 82 -7.45 -7.13 -9.93
C THR A 82 -8.51 -8.20 -9.73
N ALA A 83 -9.49 -7.99 -8.85
CA ALA A 83 -10.44 -9.02 -8.44
C ALA A 83 -11.42 -9.45 -9.55
N GLY A 84 -11.70 -8.61 -10.54
CA GLY A 84 -12.58 -8.91 -11.67
C GLY A 84 -12.07 -8.31 -12.98
N GLU A 85 -12.53 -8.81 -14.12
CA GLU A 85 -12.09 -8.34 -15.45
C GLU A 85 -12.49 -6.88 -15.71
N ASN A 86 -13.69 -6.49 -15.30
CA ASN A 86 -14.24 -5.15 -15.55
C ASN A 86 -14.00 -4.17 -14.38
N MET A 87 -13.13 -4.48 -13.42
CA MET A 87 -12.84 -3.57 -12.31
C MET A 87 -12.22 -2.25 -12.78
N VAL A 88 -11.39 -2.30 -13.82
CA VAL A 88 -10.75 -1.14 -14.43
C VAL A 88 -10.86 -1.29 -15.94
N VAL A 89 -11.26 -0.22 -16.63
CA VAL A 89 -11.41 -0.18 -18.09
C VAL A 89 -10.72 1.05 -18.67
N ASN A 90 -10.36 0.97 -19.94
CA ASN A 90 -9.88 2.12 -20.69
C ASN A 90 -11.03 3.12 -20.90
N SER A 91 -10.79 4.41 -20.66
CA SER A 91 -11.84 5.44 -20.71
C SER A 91 -12.37 5.73 -22.11
N THR A 92 -11.64 5.35 -23.16
CA THR A 92 -12.03 5.57 -24.56
C THR A 92 -12.62 4.32 -25.19
N THR A 93 -11.98 3.16 -24.99
CA THR A 93 -12.39 1.91 -25.66
C THR A 93 -13.32 1.04 -24.81
N TYR A 94 -13.44 1.31 -23.50
CA TYR A 94 -14.18 0.50 -22.53
C TYR A 94 -13.74 -0.97 -22.46
N LEU A 95 -12.55 -1.28 -22.96
CA LEU A 95 -11.98 -2.62 -22.86
C LEU A 95 -11.39 -2.85 -21.46
N PRO A 96 -11.45 -4.10 -20.93
CA PRO A 96 -10.81 -4.48 -19.68
C PRO A 96 -9.33 -4.13 -19.64
N ALA A 97 -8.90 -3.52 -18.53
CA ALA A 97 -7.50 -3.18 -18.30
C ALA A 97 -6.64 -4.43 -18.11
N THR A 98 -5.47 -4.44 -18.74
CA THR A 98 -4.39 -5.41 -18.48
C THR A 98 -3.83 -5.24 -17.06
N SER A 99 -3.08 -6.24 -16.56
CA SER A 99 -2.46 -6.18 -15.23
C SER A 99 -1.53 -4.97 -15.05
N SER A 100 -0.78 -4.58 -16.09
CA SER A 100 0.08 -3.39 -16.07
C SER A 100 -0.74 -2.09 -16.03
N GLU A 101 -1.86 -2.03 -16.74
CA GLU A 101 -2.74 -0.86 -16.71
C GLU A 101 -3.49 -0.74 -15.38
N ARG A 102 -3.82 -1.86 -14.73
CA ARG A 102 -4.35 -1.87 -13.36
C ARG A 102 -3.32 -1.38 -12.35
N PHE A 103 -2.04 -1.77 -12.51
CA PHE A 103 -0.96 -1.28 -11.67
C PHE A 103 -0.77 0.24 -11.84
N TYR A 104 -0.80 0.70 -13.09
CA TYR A 104 -0.79 2.11 -13.44
C TYR A 104 -1.98 2.84 -12.79
N PHE A 105 -3.22 2.37 -13.02
CA PHE A 105 -4.42 2.97 -12.45
C PHE A 105 -4.37 3.06 -10.92
N THR A 106 -3.95 1.98 -10.25
CA THR A 106 -3.78 1.95 -8.78
C THR A 106 -2.83 3.05 -8.29
N SER A 107 -1.69 3.22 -8.99
CA SER A 107 -0.71 4.26 -8.66
C SER A 107 -1.33 5.67 -8.78
N TYR A 108 -2.18 5.88 -9.78
CA TYR A 108 -2.85 7.17 -10.03
C TYR A 108 -3.94 7.47 -9.01
N VAL A 109 -4.71 6.46 -8.61
CA VAL A 109 -5.73 6.59 -7.57
C VAL A 109 -5.07 6.96 -6.24
N LEU A 110 -4.03 6.22 -5.82
CA LEU A 110 -3.36 6.47 -4.54
C LEU A 110 -2.58 7.78 -4.49
N SER A 111 -2.01 8.20 -5.62
CA SER A 111 -1.32 9.50 -5.71
C SER A 111 -2.28 10.68 -5.95
N THR A 112 -3.57 10.42 -6.14
CA THR A 112 -4.59 11.43 -6.50
C THR A 112 -4.32 12.18 -7.81
N LEU A 113 -3.46 11.64 -8.68
CA LEU A 113 -3.03 12.30 -9.92
C LEU A 113 -4.12 12.29 -11.01
N GLY A 114 -4.87 11.21 -11.15
CA GLY A 114 -6.13 11.17 -11.91
C GLY A 114 -6.10 11.64 -13.38
N ILE A 115 -5.12 11.24 -14.20
CA ILE A 115 -5.04 11.67 -15.63
C ILE A 115 -6.26 11.24 -16.48
N GLY A 116 -7.02 10.22 -16.06
CA GLY A 116 -8.31 9.87 -16.68
C GLY A 116 -8.24 8.90 -17.87
N ASN A 117 -7.08 8.30 -18.15
CA ASN A 117 -6.93 7.31 -19.22
C ASN A 117 -7.57 5.95 -18.88
N MET A 118 -7.65 5.64 -17.58
CA MET A 118 -8.30 4.44 -17.05
C MET A 118 -9.32 4.89 -15.99
N ILE A 119 -10.47 4.23 -15.97
CA ILE A 119 -11.59 4.53 -15.07
C ILE A 119 -12.11 3.24 -14.41
N PRO A 120 -12.84 3.35 -13.29
CA PRO A 120 -13.65 2.24 -12.80
C PRO A 120 -14.59 1.72 -13.90
N GLY A 121 -14.70 0.38 -14.02
CA GLY A 121 -15.60 -0.25 -15.00
C GLY A 121 -16.81 -0.94 -14.38
N SER A 122 -16.99 -0.84 -13.06
CA SER A 122 -18.09 -1.47 -12.31
C SER A 122 -18.48 -0.63 -11.11
N GLU A 123 -19.73 -0.75 -10.64
CA GLU A 123 -20.18 -0.09 -9.40
C GLU A 123 -19.28 -0.43 -8.20
N THR A 124 -18.69 -1.63 -8.16
CA THR A 124 -17.81 -2.05 -7.05
C THR A 124 -16.48 -1.32 -7.04
N SER A 125 -15.96 -0.92 -8.20
CA SER A 125 -14.69 -0.19 -8.31
C SER A 125 -14.84 1.33 -8.28
N GLU A 126 -16.08 1.84 -8.35
CA GLU A 126 -16.40 3.26 -8.17
C GLU A 126 -16.49 3.68 -6.70
N ILE A 127 -16.77 2.73 -5.81
CA ILE A 127 -16.90 2.93 -4.34
C ILE A 127 -15.52 2.90 -3.67
#